data_AF-A0A1F5LEI5-F1
#
_entry.id   AF-A0A1F5LEI5-F1
#
_cell.length_a   1.000
_cell.length_b   1.000
_cell.length_c   1.000
_cell.angle_alpha   90.00
_cell.angle_beta   90.00
_cell.angle_gamma   90.00
#
_symmetry.space_group_name_H-M   'P 1'
#
loop_
_entity.id
_entity.type
_entity.pdbx_description
1 polymer ?
#
loop_
_entity_poly.entity_id
_entity_poly.type
_entity_poly.pdbx_seq_one_letter_code
_entity_poly.pdbx_strand_id
1 'polypeptide(L)'
;MTAQFLEIDSVQGKVIVDSWTAFAMSRSDTHNLNFQNIAEYMVFRNAENGWELTTLLARFAYNIVLTEAELKSIETVQAPILTAVTLTNDYFSWDKEYQLHIQSGQSTPLLNAVYFIKCWERIPDANAKVKLRNIICGLEKGYSSLKSGYLPKNPTASQNILKWVGCLEAFAAGNMIKSTKDDSITFILDKDTIFPGLIMAQSQTGGLFRIATRTMKLHSTENSKLDLSELVALIGRYFQIRDDYQNLNATEYFETKGFCEDLDEGKMSFPLIRAMSSDGGLLKSLLESRKQKKFMSPEEKTLVVKQLEANGSLAYTLETIKSLQQALWTCLHDFEVQTQTPNWLLRILLYKLAV
;
A
#
# COMPACT_ATOMS: atom_id res chain seq x y z
N MET A 1 16.19 -14.96 -1.17
CA MET A 1 15.84 -13.60 -0.69
C MET A 1 16.58 -13.29 0.63
N THR A 2 16.52 -14.20 1.61
CA THR A 2 17.22 -14.08 2.91
C THR A 2 18.73 -13.86 2.82
N ALA A 3 19.44 -14.54 1.91
CA ALA A 3 20.88 -14.34 1.69
C ALA A 3 21.25 -12.90 1.26
N GLN A 4 20.39 -12.25 0.47
CA GLN A 4 20.66 -10.89 -0.04
C GLN A 4 20.55 -9.82 1.05
N PHE A 5 19.68 -10.01 2.05
CA PHE A 5 19.62 -9.10 3.20
C PHE A 5 20.91 -9.15 4.02
N LEU A 6 21.44 -10.36 4.25
CA LEU A 6 22.68 -10.59 4.99
C LEU A 6 23.93 -10.06 4.26
N GLU A 7 23.92 -10.07 2.93
CA GLU A 7 24.98 -9.49 2.09
C GLU A 7 24.98 -7.94 2.13
N ILE A 8 23.81 -7.31 2.22
CA ILE A 8 23.65 -5.85 2.25
C ILE A 8 23.95 -5.28 3.64
N ASP A 9 23.38 -5.87 4.69
CA ASP A 9 23.64 -5.52 6.09
C ASP A 9 23.46 -6.78 6.94
N SER A 10 24.56 -7.35 7.41
CA SER A 10 24.56 -8.62 8.14
C SER A 10 23.89 -8.53 9.51
N VAL A 11 23.83 -7.34 10.11
CA VAL A 11 23.25 -7.12 11.45
C VAL A 11 21.75 -6.95 11.33
N GLN A 12 21.27 -5.98 10.54
CA GLN A 12 19.84 -5.76 10.35
C GLN A 12 19.20 -6.87 9.51
N GLY A 13 19.93 -7.41 8.53
CA GLY A 13 19.48 -8.52 7.70
C GLY A 13 19.18 -9.77 8.52
N LYS A 14 19.99 -10.07 9.55
CA LYS A 14 19.72 -11.19 10.45
C LYS A 14 18.42 -11.01 11.22
N VAL A 15 18.18 -9.81 11.78
CA VAL A 15 16.93 -9.50 12.49
C VAL A 15 15.71 -9.66 11.59
N ILE A 16 15.80 -9.27 10.31
CA ILE A 16 14.72 -9.48 9.33
C ILE A 16 14.49 -10.97 9.06
N VAL A 17 15.55 -11.75 8.86
CA VAL A 17 15.43 -13.20 8.60
C VAL A 17 14.78 -13.92 9.79
N ASP A 18 15.19 -13.57 11.01
CA ASP A 18 14.63 -14.15 12.24
C ASP A 18 13.15 -13.76 12.40
N SER A 19 12.80 -12.49 12.17
CA SER A 19 11.40 -12.00 12.23
C SER A 19 10.52 -12.60 11.14
N TRP A 20 11.04 -12.74 9.91
CA TRP A 20 10.32 -13.43 8.82
C TRP A 20 10.03 -14.88 9.20
N THR A 21 11.03 -15.59 9.73
CA THR A 21 10.87 -16.99 10.13
C THR A 21 9.81 -17.13 11.21
N ALA A 22 9.82 -16.25 12.22
CA ALA A 22 8.79 -16.20 13.25
C ALA A 22 7.39 -15.94 12.68
N PHE A 23 7.24 -14.96 11.77
CA PHE A 23 5.97 -14.65 11.12
C PHE A 23 5.46 -15.80 10.22
N ALA A 24 6.35 -16.45 9.47
CA ALA A 24 5.97 -17.58 8.61
C ALA A 24 5.54 -18.81 9.44
N MET A 25 6.06 -18.96 10.65
CA MET A 25 5.68 -20.03 11.58
C MET A 25 4.46 -19.69 12.44
N SER A 26 4.10 -18.41 12.58
CA SER A 26 2.88 -17.98 13.28
C SER A 26 1.64 -18.21 12.41
N ARG A 27 1.16 -19.46 12.33
CA ARG A 27 -0.18 -19.76 11.84
C ARG A 27 -1.14 -19.79 13.02
N SER A 28 -1.94 -18.76 13.16
CA SER A 28 -3.07 -18.75 14.09
C SER A 28 -4.29 -19.40 13.42
N ASP A 29 -4.98 -20.29 14.13
CA ASP A 29 -6.32 -20.70 13.71
C ASP A 29 -7.25 -19.49 13.83
N THR A 30 -7.74 -19.01 12.68
CA THR A 30 -8.54 -17.81 12.57
C THR A 30 -10.04 -18.08 12.67
N HIS A 31 -10.45 -19.35 12.84
CA HIS A 31 -11.86 -19.71 12.94
C HIS A 31 -12.39 -19.42 14.34
N ASN A 32 -13.59 -18.83 14.42
CA ASN A 32 -14.33 -18.57 15.67
C ASN A 32 -13.63 -17.65 16.68
N LEU A 33 -12.73 -16.77 16.24
CA LEU A 33 -12.14 -15.76 17.10
C LEU A 33 -13.21 -14.75 17.56
N ASN A 34 -13.25 -14.50 18.87
CA ASN A 34 -14.14 -13.52 19.47
C ASN A 34 -13.33 -12.60 20.38
N PHE A 35 -13.33 -11.31 20.07
CA PHE A 35 -12.63 -10.29 20.82
C PHE A 35 -13.64 -9.47 21.62
N GLN A 36 -13.27 -8.97 22.80
CA GLN A 36 -14.17 -8.18 23.65
C GLN A 36 -14.17 -6.69 23.29
N ASN A 37 -13.09 -6.20 22.68
CA ASN A 37 -12.92 -4.79 22.32
C ASN A 37 -11.83 -4.60 21.26
N ILE A 38 -11.70 -3.37 20.78
CA ILE A 38 -10.76 -3.03 19.72
C ILE A 38 -9.29 -3.22 20.13
N ALA A 39 -8.94 -3.04 21.40
CA ALA A 39 -7.56 -3.21 21.83
C ALA A 39 -7.14 -4.68 21.74
N GLU A 40 -8.01 -5.60 22.17
CA GLU A 40 -7.78 -7.04 22.06
C GLU A 40 -7.70 -7.48 20.59
N TYR A 41 -8.62 -7.02 19.75
CA TYR A 41 -8.58 -7.25 18.31
C TYR A 41 -7.26 -6.78 17.68
N MET A 42 -6.79 -5.59 18.08
CA MET A 42 -5.57 -5.00 17.53
C MET A 42 -4.29 -5.75 17.90
N VAL A 43 -4.23 -6.39 19.06
CA VAL A 43 -3.09 -7.26 19.43
C VAL A 43 -2.98 -8.40 18.42
N PHE A 44 -4.09 -9.06 18.12
CA PHE A 44 -4.13 -10.14 17.13
C PHE A 44 -3.87 -9.62 15.70
N ARG A 45 -4.60 -8.57 15.29
CA ARG A 45 -4.57 -8.03 13.92
C ARG A 45 -3.20 -7.45 13.56
N ASN A 46 -2.47 -6.88 14.54
CA ASN A 46 -1.12 -6.37 14.27
C ASN A 46 -0.10 -7.48 14.03
N ALA A 47 -0.23 -8.61 14.72
CA ALA A 47 0.59 -9.79 14.50
C ALA A 47 0.28 -10.42 13.14
N GLU A 48 -1.01 -10.56 12.81
CA GLU A 48 -1.48 -11.16 11.55
C GLU A 48 -1.10 -10.32 10.32
N ASN A 49 -1.19 -9.00 10.39
CA ASN A 49 -0.75 -8.10 9.32
C ASN A 49 0.78 -8.02 9.16
N GLY A 50 1.56 -8.64 10.04
CA GLY A 50 3.02 -8.63 9.97
C GLY A 50 3.61 -7.22 10.12
N TRP A 51 3.03 -6.37 10.98
CA TRP A 51 3.53 -5.00 11.17
C TRP A 51 4.93 -4.96 11.77
N GLU A 52 5.29 -5.92 12.61
CA GLU A 52 6.65 -6.05 13.13
C GLU A 52 7.66 -6.24 12.00
N LEU A 53 7.40 -7.18 11.08
CA LEU A 53 8.22 -7.41 9.90
C LEU A 53 8.23 -6.18 8.98
N THR A 54 7.08 -5.55 8.76
CA THR A 54 6.96 -4.37 7.90
C THR A 54 7.77 -3.18 8.42
N THR A 55 7.73 -2.92 9.74
CA THR A 55 8.51 -1.85 10.37
C THR A 55 10.01 -2.16 10.40
N LEU A 56 10.41 -3.44 10.46
CA LEU A 56 11.81 -3.86 10.29
C LEU A 56 12.31 -3.63 8.86
N LEU A 57 11.54 -4.05 7.86
CA LEU A 57 11.86 -3.83 6.44
C LEU A 57 11.95 -2.35 6.11
N ALA A 58 11.07 -1.53 6.69
CA ALA A 58 11.12 -0.08 6.57
C ALA A 58 12.44 0.49 7.11
N ARG A 59 12.79 0.13 8.34
CA ARG A 59 14.03 0.60 8.98
C ARG A 59 15.26 0.18 8.19
N PHE A 60 15.29 -1.06 7.72
CA PHE A 60 16.35 -1.55 6.84
C PHE A 60 16.44 -0.76 5.53
N ALA A 61 15.30 -0.54 4.86
CA ALA A 61 15.26 0.17 3.58
C ALA A 61 15.74 1.63 3.67
N TYR A 62 15.47 2.30 4.80
CA TYR A 62 15.89 3.68 5.04
C TYR A 62 17.19 3.80 5.84
N ASN A 63 17.87 2.69 6.11
CA ASN A 63 19.07 2.61 6.95
C ASN A 63 18.88 3.33 8.31
N ILE A 64 17.77 3.03 8.99
CA ILE A 64 17.38 3.58 10.29
C ILE A 64 17.71 2.55 11.37
N VAL A 65 18.77 2.80 12.12
CA VAL A 65 19.12 1.98 13.28
C VAL A 65 18.65 2.67 14.55
N LEU A 66 17.69 2.05 15.25
CA LEU A 66 17.23 2.50 16.56
C LEU A 66 17.75 1.54 17.62
N THR A 67 18.31 2.09 18.69
CA THR A 67 18.66 1.33 19.89
C THR A 67 17.41 0.85 20.62
N GLU A 68 17.53 -0.16 21.49
CA GLU A 68 16.42 -0.63 22.32
C GLU A 68 15.81 0.48 23.17
N ALA A 69 16.65 1.36 23.72
CA ALA A 69 16.20 2.52 24.50
C ALA A 69 15.37 3.49 23.65
N GLU A 70 15.80 3.75 22.41
CA GLU A 70 15.07 4.62 21.49
C GLU A 70 13.74 3.99 21.04
N LEU A 71 13.74 2.69 20.73
CA LEU A 71 12.53 1.94 20.40
C LEU A 71 11.51 2.00 21.53
N LYS A 72 11.95 1.74 22.76
CA LYS A 72 11.11 1.83 23.95
C LYS A 72 10.60 3.26 24.19
N SER A 73 11.43 4.27 23.91
CA SER A 73 11.04 5.67 24.08
C SER A 73 9.94 6.12 23.10
N ILE A 74 9.97 5.60 21.86
CA ILE A 74 9.04 6.00 20.80
C ILE A 74 7.81 5.08 20.70
N GLU A 75 7.82 3.93 21.38
CA GLU A 75 6.76 2.92 21.34
C GLU A 75 5.35 3.51 21.57
N THR A 76 5.21 4.28 22.66
CA THR A 76 3.94 4.93 23.00
C THR A 76 3.52 6.00 21.99
N VAL A 77 4.48 6.64 21.33
CA VAL A 77 4.23 7.64 20.29
C VAL A 77 3.81 6.99 18.99
N GLN A 78 4.43 5.89 18.57
CA GLN A 78 4.15 5.22 17.29
C GLN A 78 2.91 4.32 17.31
N ALA A 79 2.53 3.78 18.47
CA ALA A 79 1.43 2.82 18.57
C ALA A 79 0.09 3.32 17.97
N PRO A 80 -0.34 4.59 18.19
CA PRO A 80 -1.59 5.07 17.62
C PRO A 80 -1.57 5.15 16.09
N ILE A 81 -0.46 5.60 15.48
CA ILE A 81 -0.41 5.74 14.02
C ILE A 81 -0.35 4.39 13.33
N LEU A 82 0.40 3.41 13.87
CA LEU A 82 0.41 2.04 13.36
C LEU A 82 -0.98 1.39 13.45
N THR A 83 -1.67 1.61 14.57
CA THR A 83 -3.07 1.17 14.75
C THR A 83 -4.00 1.83 13.73
N ALA A 84 -3.86 3.13 13.49
CA ALA A 84 -4.65 3.85 12.49
C ALA A 84 -4.43 3.29 11.08
N VAL A 85 -3.19 2.92 10.73
CA VAL A 85 -2.89 2.29 9.42
C VAL A 85 -3.63 0.96 9.26
N THR A 86 -3.57 0.08 10.27
CA THR A 86 -4.33 -1.18 10.28
C THR A 86 -5.82 -0.96 10.10
N LEU A 87 -6.42 -0.11 10.94
CA LEU A 87 -7.86 0.13 10.93
C LEU A 87 -8.33 0.83 9.64
N THR A 88 -7.46 1.61 9.02
CA THR A 88 -7.72 2.20 7.70
C THR A 88 -7.84 1.11 6.64
N ASN A 89 -7.01 0.05 6.69
CA ASN A 89 -7.16 -1.07 5.78
C ASN A 89 -8.54 -1.74 5.96
N ASP A 90 -8.91 -2.10 7.19
CA ASP A 90 -10.21 -2.69 7.51
C ASP A 90 -11.39 -1.83 7.04
N TYR A 91 -11.30 -0.51 7.21
CA TYR A 91 -12.35 0.42 6.81
C TYR A 91 -12.64 0.37 5.30
N PHE A 92 -11.59 0.37 4.47
CA PHE A 92 -11.72 0.37 3.02
C PHE A 92 -11.91 -1.03 2.43
N SER A 93 -11.36 -2.07 3.07
CA SER A 93 -11.50 -3.45 2.62
C SER A 93 -12.85 -4.08 3.01
N TRP A 94 -13.59 -3.48 3.94
CA TRP A 94 -14.86 -4.00 4.48
C TRP A 94 -15.79 -4.58 3.42
N ASP A 95 -16.12 -3.81 2.38
CA ASP A 95 -17.09 -4.24 1.38
C ASP A 95 -16.58 -5.46 0.59
N LYS A 96 -15.28 -5.49 0.25
CA LYS A 96 -14.64 -6.63 -0.42
C LYS A 96 -14.63 -7.87 0.48
N GLU A 97 -14.14 -7.73 1.72
CA GLU A 97 -14.02 -8.83 2.67
C GLU A 97 -15.37 -9.40 3.07
N TYR A 98 -16.37 -8.54 3.29
CA TYR A 98 -17.73 -8.98 3.59
C TYR A 98 -18.35 -9.77 2.44
N GLN A 99 -18.18 -9.30 1.20
CA GLN A 99 -18.68 -10.02 0.03
C GLN A 99 -18.00 -11.38 -0.14
N LEU A 100 -16.66 -11.45 0.01
CA LEU A 100 -15.92 -12.71 -0.04
C LEU A 100 -16.39 -13.69 1.04
N HIS A 101 -16.60 -13.21 2.27
CA HIS A 101 -17.13 -14.02 3.37
C HIS A 101 -18.49 -14.63 3.00
N ILE A 102 -19.42 -13.84 2.46
CA ILE A 102 -20.75 -14.33 2.06
C ILE A 102 -20.66 -15.30 0.87
N GLN A 103 -19.89 -14.98 -0.18
CA GLN A 103 -19.73 -15.83 -1.36
C GLN A 103 -19.09 -17.18 -1.03
N SER A 104 -18.20 -17.21 -0.04
CA SER A 104 -17.55 -18.43 0.43
C SER A 104 -18.48 -19.34 1.26
N GLY A 105 -19.75 -18.98 1.45
CA GLY A 105 -20.65 -19.69 2.36
C GLY A 105 -20.19 -19.60 3.81
N GLN A 106 -19.56 -18.48 4.19
CA GLN A 106 -18.97 -18.21 5.50
C GLN A 106 -17.74 -19.08 5.86
N SER A 107 -17.13 -19.75 4.88
CA SER A 107 -15.90 -20.51 5.10
C SER A 107 -14.65 -19.63 5.21
N THR A 108 -14.60 -18.48 4.54
CA THR A 108 -13.53 -17.48 4.74
C THR A 108 -13.80 -16.67 6.01
N PRO A 109 -12.91 -16.63 7.02
CA PRO A 109 -13.11 -15.84 8.23
C PRO A 109 -13.24 -14.34 7.96
N LEU A 110 -14.19 -13.67 8.62
CA LEU A 110 -14.39 -12.22 8.52
C LEU A 110 -13.68 -11.50 9.68
N LEU A 111 -12.39 -11.23 9.51
CA LEU A 111 -11.54 -10.58 10.51
C LEU A 111 -11.39 -9.07 10.24
N ASN A 112 -12.45 -8.31 10.48
CA ASN A 112 -12.50 -6.89 10.15
C ASN A 112 -13.07 -6.06 11.32
N ALA A 113 -12.44 -4.93 11.65
CA ALA A 113 -12.91 -4.05 12.73
C ALA A 113 -14.36 -3.57 12.57
N VAL A 114 -14.86 -3.38 11.34
CA VAL A 114 -16.27 -2.98 11.10
C VAL A 114 -17.22 -4.06 11.61
N TYR A 115 -16.92 -5.33 11.37
CA TYR A 115 -17.70 -6.47 11.86
C TYR A 115 -17.73 -6.50 13.39
N PHE A 116 -16.57 -6.39 14.03
CA PHE A 116 -16.49 -6.47 15.48
C PHE A 116 -17.17 -5.27 16.17
N ILE A 117 -16.99 -4.04 15.66
CA ILE A 117 -17.69 -2.86 16.18
C ILE A 117 -19.21 -3.02 16.08
N LYS A 118 -19.69 -3.53 14.95
CA LYS A 118 -21.10 -3.87 14.77
C LYS A 118 -21.58 -4.87 15.84
N CYS A 119 -20.80 -5.92 16.12
CA CYS A 119 -21.15 -6.94 17.11
C CYS A 119 -21.13 -6.39 18.55
N TRP A 120 -20.09 -5.64 18.93
CA TRP A 120 -19.96 -5.08 20.27
C TRP A 120 -21.06 -4.09 20.61
N GLU A 121 -21.45 -3.27 19.63
CA GLU A 121 -22.38 -2.16 19.86
C GLU A 121 -23.80 -2.40 19.35
N ARG A 122 -24.01 -3.51 18.64
CA ARG A 122 -25.31 -3.88 18.05
C ARG A 122 -25.85 -2.79 17.12
N ILE A 123 -24.99 -2.27 16.26
CA ILE A 123 -25.31 -1.18 15.31
C ILE A 123 -25.24 -1.64 13.85
N PRO A 124 -25.94 -0.98 12.91
CA PRO A 124 -25.83 -1.28 11.48
C PRO A 124 -24.42 -1.03 10.91
N ASP A 125 -24.10 -1.68 9.80
CA ASP A 125 -22.79 -1.61 9.12
C ASP A 125 -22.36 -0.17 8.82
N ALA A 126 -23.30 0.67 8.34
CA ALA A 126 -23.03 2.08 8.07
C ALA A 126 -22.57 2.85 9.33
N ASN A 127 -23.20 2.57 10.48
CA ASN A 127 -22.86 3.20 11.75
C ASN A 127 -21.53 2.65 12.29
N ALA A 128 -21.27 1.35 12.12
CA ALA A 128 -19.99 0.74 12.47
C ALA A 128 -18.82 1.34 11.66
N LYS A 129 -19.00 1.55 10.35
CA LYS A 129 -18.04 2.27 9.51
C LYS A 129 -17.80 3.69 10.01
N VAL A 130 -18.85 4.47 10.28
CA VAL A 130 -18.71 5.84 10.83
C VAL A 130 -17.94 5.82 12.16
N LYS A 131 -18.21 4.84 13.02
CA LYS A 131 -17.53 4.72 14.30
C LYS A 131 -16.05 4.34 14.15
N LEU A 132 -15.74 3.39 13.28
CA LEU A 132 -14.36 3.04 12.93
C LEU A 132 -13.59 4.26 12.40
N ARG A 133 -14.22 5.05 11.52
CA ARG A 133 -13.65 6.32 11.04
C ARG A 133 -13.32 7.28 12.19
N ASN A 134 -14.24 7.47 13.14
CA ASN A 134 -13.99 8.35 14.29
C ASN A 134 -12.83 7.84 15.17
N ILE A 135 -12.71 6.52 15.33
CA ILE A 135 -11.58 5.90 16.04
C ILE A 135 -10.26 6.20 15.33
N ILE A 136 -10.20 6.02 14.01
CA ILE A 136 -9.02 6.32 13.18
C ILE A 136 -8.61 7.79 13.34
N CYS A 137 -9.56 8.72 13.18
CA CYS A 137 -9.28 10.15 13.36
C CYS A 137 -8.79 10.48 14.78
N GLY A 138 -9.35 9.82 15.80
CA GLY A 138 -8.90 9.98 17.19
C GLY A 138 -7.46 9.50 17.41
N LEU A 139 -7.08 8.38 16.80
CA LEU A 139 -5.72 7.83 16.84
C LEU A 139 -4.72 8.75 16.14
N GLU A 140 -5.07 9.31 14.98
CA GLU A 140 -4.22 10.28 14.27
C GLU A 140 -4.01 11.56 15.09
N LYS A 141 -5.08 12.11 15.68
CA LYS A 141 -5.00 13.28 16.58
C LYS A 141 -4.17 12.97 17.83
N GLY A 142 -4.32 11.78 18.40
CA GLY A 142 -3.53 11.28 19.51
C GLY A 142 -2.05 11.16 19.17
N TYR A 143 -1.71 10.57 18.03
CA TYR A 143 -0.35 10.50 17.49
C TYR A 143 0.29 11.89 17.38
N SER A 144 -0.42 12.85 16.78
CA SER A 144 0.08 14.23 16.62
C SER A 144 0.39 14.90 17.96
N SER A 145 -0.49 14.69 18.95
CA SER A 145 -0.32 15.23 20.30
C SER A 145 0.88 14.60 21.00
N LEU A 146 1.04 13.27 20.91
CA LEU A 146 2.16 12.55 21.48
C LEU A 146 3.49 12.93 20.82
N LYS A 147 3.53 13.03 19.50
CA LYS A 147 4.69 13.49 18.73
C LYS A 147 5.11 14.90 19.15
N SER A 148 4.14 15.82 19.24
CA SER A 148 4.39 17.21 19.66
C SER A 148 4.87 17.30 21.10
N GLY A 149 4.47 16.38 21.98
CA GLY A 149 4.99 16.28 23.34
C GLY A 149 6.36 15.60 23.45
N TYR A 150 6.68 14.70 22.52
CA TYR A 150 7.92 13.91 22.54
C TYR A 150 9.12 14.71 22.03
N LEU A 151 9.00 15.39 20.89
CA LEU A 151 10.12 16.08 20.24
C LEU A 151 10.77 17.17 21.12
N PRO A 152 10.01 18.04 21.84
CA PRO A 152 10.61 19.05 22.70
C PRO A 152 11.25 18.48 23.97
N LYS A 153 10.73 17.36 24.49
CA LYS A 153 11.27 16.68 25.69
C LYS A 153 12.52 15.86 25.39
N ASN A 154 12.75 15.56 24.12
CA ASN A 154 13.92 14.84 23.64
C ASN A 154 14.61 15.70 22.57
N PRO A 155 15.18 16.87 22.93
CA PRO A 155 15.85 17.75 21.97
C PRO A 155 17.09 17.09 21.36
N THR A 156 17.59 16.01 21.98
CA THR A 156 18.65 15.12 21.50
C THR A 156 18.11 13.85 20.83
N ALA A 157 16.82 13.78 20.49
CA ALA A 157 16.26 12.67 19.73
C ALA A 157 17.15 12.44 18.50
N SER A 158 17.64 11.21 18.35
CA SER A 158 18.61 10.94 17.30
C SER A 158 18.00 11.25 15.93
N GLN A 159 18.86 11.55 14.96
CA GLN A 159 18.42 11.69 13.57
C GLN A 159 17.63 10.46 13.10
N ASN A 160 17.88 9.28 13.66
CA ASN A 160 17.16 8.05 13.33
C ASN A 160 15.73 8.05 13.87
N ILE A 161 15.46 8.62 15.06
CA ILE A 161 14.09 8.79 15.55
C ILE A 161 13.30 9.75 14.66
N LEU A 162 13.89 10.87 14.25
CA LEU A 162 13.23 11.83 13.37
C LEU A 162 12.91 11.21 12.01
N LYS A 163 13.86 10.47 11.41
CA LYS A 163 13.64 9.70 10.18
C LYS A 163 12.54 8.66 10.36
N TRP A 164 12.51 7.99 11.51
CA TRP A 164 11.50 6.96 11.80
C TRP A 164 10.09 7.53 11.90
N VAL A 165 9.93 8.65 12.61
CA VAL A 165 8.67 9.40 12.69
C VAL A 165 8.18 9.80 11.29
N GLY A 166 9.07 10.33 10.44
CA GLY A 166 8.72 10.65 9.05
C GLY A 166 8.31 9.41 8.22
N CYS A 167 8.93 8.26 8.46
CA CYS A 167 8.55 7.00 7.80
C CYS A 167 7.14 6.54 8.22
N LEU A 168 6.81 6.65 9.51
CA LEU A 168 5.47 6.30 10.02
C LEU A 168 4.37 7.15 9.39
N GLU A 169 4.60 8.45 9.24
CA GLU A 169 3.66 9.36 8.58
C GLU A 169 3.52 9.05 7.09
N ALA A 170 4.63 8.72 6.43
CA ALA A 170 4.61 8.27 5.04
C ALA A 170 3.81 6.97 4.87
N PHE A 171 3.92 6.03 5.81
CA PHE A 171 3.13 4.79 5.79
C PHE A 171 1.65 5.06 5.96
N ALA A 172 1.26 5.89 6.93
CA ALA A 172 -0.14 6.24 7.13
C ALA A 172 -0.74 6.91 5.90
N ALA A 173 -0.05 7.92 5.35
CA ALA A 173 -0.49 8.61 4.15
C ALA A 173 -0.58 7.67 2.93
N GLY A 174 0.46 6.85 2.72
CA GLY A 174 0.49 5.92 1.60
C GLY A 174 -0.55 4.82 1.68
N ASN A 175 -0.81 4.28 2.88
CA ASN A 175 -1.86 3.29 3.08
C ASN A 175 -3.25 3.86 2.81
N MET A 176 -3.50 5.10 3.24
CA MET A 176 -4.77 5.79 2.98
C MET A 176 -4.97 6.03 1.48
N ILE A 177 -3.93 6.50 0.77
CA ILE A 177 -3.96 6.67 -0.69
C ILE A 177 -4.16 5.33 -1.43
N LYS A 178 -3.51 4.26 -0.98
CA LYS A 178 -3.67 2.92 -1.56
C LYS A 178 -5.09 2.39 -1.37
N SER A 179 -5.69 2.67 -0.21
CA SER A 179 -6.97 2.08 0.21
C SER A 179 -8.17 2.85 -0.37
N THR A 180 -8.02 4.14 -0.69
CA THR A 180 -9.02 4.97 -1.37
C THR A 180 -9.05 4.68 -2.88
N LYS A 181 -9.49 3.47 -3.27
CA LYS A 181 -9.63 3.08 -4.68
C LYS A 181 -10.94 3.52 -5.35
N ASP A 182 -11.87 4.12 -4.59
CA ASP A 182 -13.24 4.38 -5.05
C ASP A 182 -13.72 5.76 -4.54
N ASP A 183 -14.09 6.66 -5.47
CA ASP A 183 -14.79 7.98 -5.45
C ASP A 183 -15.01 8.79 -4.14
N SER A 184 -14.36 8.47 -3.04
CA SER A 184 -14.49 9.10 -1.73
C SER A 184 -13.40 10.14 -1.51
N ILE A 185 -13.28 11.05 -2.48
CA ILE A 185 -12.53 12.31 -2.35
C ILE A 185 -12.99 13.07 -1.07
N THR A 186 -14.22 12.82 -0.60
CA THR A 186 -14.77 13.37 0.65
C THR A 186 -14.03 12.92 1.93
N PHE A 187 -13.43 11.71 1.96
CA PHE A 187 -12.61 11.28 3.12
C PHE A 187 -11.27 12.02 3.17
N ILE A 188 -10.69 12.25 1.99
CA ILE A 188 -9.41 12.94 1.77
C ILE A 188 -9.49 14.45 2.07
N LEU A 189 -10.65 15.06 1.80
CA LEU A 189 -10.87 16.49 1.96
C LEU A 189 -11.41 16.91 3.33
N ASP A 190 -11.61 15.96 4.25
CA ASP A 190 -12.09 16.29 5.58
C ASP A 190 -10.98 16.96 6.40
N LYS A 191 -11.24 18.20 6.83
CA LYS A 191 -10.28 19.07 7.56
C LYS A 191 -9.87 18.51 8.93
N ASP A 192 -10.52 17.43 9.36
CA ASP A 192 -10.27 16.73 10.61
C ASP A 192 -9.17 15.66 10.57
N THR A 193 -8.71 15.26 9.37
CA THR A 193 -7.54 14.39 9.21
C THR A 193 -6.28 15.24 9.07
N ILE A 194 -5.12 14.72 9.50
CA ILE A 194 -3.86 15.50 9.50
C ILE A 194 -3.23 15.58 8.09
N PHE A 195 -3.60 14.65 7.22
CA PHE A 195 -2.98 14.45 5.92
C PHE A 195 -3.49 15.30 4.73
N PRO A 196 -4.53 16.17 4.78
CA PRO A 196 -5.01 16.93 3.62
C PRO A 196 -3.91 17.73 2.89
N GLY A 197 -2.91 18.22 3.63
CA GLY A 197 -1.77 18.97 3.07
C GLY A 197 -0.76 18.13 2.28
N LEU A 198 -0.69 16.81 2.50
CA LEU A 198 0.23 15.91 1.79
C LEU A 198 -0.41 15.20 0.59
N ILE A 199 -1.75 15.20 0.50
CA ILE A 199 -2.50 14.33 -0.42
C ILE A 199 -2.69 14.93 -1.82
N MET A 200 -2.36 16.20 -2.07
CA MET A 200 -2.60 16.84 -3.37
C MET A 200 -1.61 16.50 -4.51
N ALA A 201 -1.05 15.29 -4.61
CA ALA A 201 -0.22 14.91 -5.77
C ALA A 201 -0.33 13.42 -6.17
N GLN A 202 -1.24 13.19 -7.12
CA GLN A 202 -1.69 11.96 -7.82
C GLN A 202 -0.75 10.75 -8.03
N SER A 203 -1.37 9.57 -8.04
CA SER A 203 -0.94 8.16 -8.28
C SER A 203 -0.47 7.37 -7.05
N GLN A 204 -1.09 6.20 -6.85
CA GLN A 204 -1.03 5.32 -5.67
C GLN A 204 0.40 4.87 -5.32
N THR A 205 1.20 4.57 -6.34
CA THR A 205 2.58 4.09 -6.17
C THR A 205 3.59 5.24 -6.19
N GLY A 206 3.38 6.24 -7.04
CA GLY A 206 4.26 7.41 -7.13
C GLY A 206 4.23 8.32 -5.91
N GLY A 207 3.10 8.37 -5.18
CA GLY A 207 2.96 9.16 -3.96
C GLY A 207 3.91 8.72 -2.85
N LEU A 208 3.99 7.42 -2.58
CA LEU A 208 4.91 6.83 -1.60
C LEU A 208 6.37 7.11 -1.96
N PHE A 209 6.76 6.87 -3.22
CA PHE A 209 8.11 7.15 -3.69
C PHE A 209 8.44 8.66 -3.63
N ARG A 210 7.47 9.56 -3.85
CA ARG A 210 7.70 11.01 -3.74
C ARG A 210 7.86 11.46 -2.29
N ILE A 211 7.08 10.90 -1.37
CA ILE A 211 7.24 11.19 0.06
C ILE A 211 8.59 10.65 0.51
N ALA A 212 8.93 9.41 0.15
CA ALA A 212 10.23 8.81 0.44
C ALA A 212 11.39 9.69 -0.06
N THR A 213 11.36 10.14 -1.32
CA THR A 213 12.45 10.97 -1.86
C THR A 213 12.49 12.37 -1.27
N ARG A 214 11.34 13.00 -0.98
CA ARG A 214 11.30 14.29 -0.28
C ARG A 214 11.86 14.19 1.14
N THR A 215 11.48 13.16 1.88
CA THR A 215 12.02 12.89 3.22
C THR A 215 13.51 12.62 3.17
N MET A 216 13.98 11.78 2.23
CA MET A 216 15.41 11.54 2.01
C MET A 216 16.16 12.84 1.71
N LYS A 217 15.61 13.71 0.85
CA LYS A 217 16.21 15.01 0.47
C LYS A 217 16.26 16.00 1.63
N LEU A 218 15.23 16.03 2.48
CA LEU A 218 15.19 16.88 3.68
C LEU A 218 16.23 16.48 4.74
N HIS A 219 16.64 15.20 4.76
CA HIS A 219 17.57 14.66 5.74
C HIS A 219 18.93 14.27 5.15
N SER A 220 19.19 14.56 3.87
CA SER A 220 20.45 14.19 3.22
C SER A 220 21.54 15.21 3.54
N THR A 221 22.69 14.74 4.02
CA THR A 221 23.91 15.55 4.21
C THR A 221 24.69 15.73 2.90
N GLU A 222 24.48 14.85 1.93
CA GLU A 222 25.07 14.87 0.59
C GLU A 222 23.98 14.72 -0.47
N ASN A 223 24.21 15.15 -1.71
CA ASN A 223 23.25 15.01 -2.81
C ASN A 223 21.87 15.67 -2.57
N SER A 224 21.77 16.63 -1.63
CA SER A 224 20.53 17.35 -1.30
C SER A 224 19.97 18.20 -2.45
N LYS A 225 20.74 18.39 -3.52
CA LYS A 225 20.31 19.07 -4.75
C LYS A 225 19.84 18.11 -5.85
N LEU A 226 20.04 16.79 -5.70
CA LEU A 226 19.52 15.83 -6.68
C LEU A 226 17.99 15.97 -6.78
N ASP A 227 17.48 15.98 -8.02
CA ASP A 227 16.05 15.97 -8.27
C ASP A 227 15.61 14.59 -8.74
N LEU A 228 15.06 13.79 -7.83
CA LEU A 228 14.59 12.44 -8.11
C LEU A 228 13.17 12.40 -8.68
N SER A 229 12.58 13.57 -8.97
CA SER A 229 11.16 13.68 -9.34
C SER A 229 10.83 12.91 -10.62
N GLU A 230 11.72 12.94 -11.62
CA GLU A 230 11.55 12.19 -12.86
C GLU A 230 11.65 10.67 -12.64
N LEU A 231 12.67 10.20 -11.92
CA LEU A 231 12.85 8.78 -11.58
C LEU A 231 11.61 8.24 -10.86
N VAL A 232 11.13 8.96 -9.86
CA VAL A 232 9.95 8.57 -9.09
C VAL A 232 8.69 8.55 -9.95
N ALA A 233 8.52 9.53 -10.83
CA ALA A 233 7.38 9.57 -11.74
C ALA A 233 7.42 8.42 -12.76
N LEU A 234 8.60 8.02 -13.23
CA LEU A 234 8.79 6.87 -14.11
C LEU A 234 8.52 5.55 -13.38
N ILE A 235 9.07 5.35 -12.18
CA ILE A 235 8.79 4.18 -11.33
C ILE A 235 7.28 4.06 -11.09
N GLY A 236 6.63 5.14 -10.63
CA GLY A 236 5.19 5.13 -10.37
C GLY A 236 4.36 4.72 -11.59
N ARG A 237 4.66 5.28 -12.77
CA ARG A 237 3.97 4.95 -14.03
C ARG A 237 4.25 3.51 -14.48
N TYR A 238 5.51 3.08 -14.44
CA TYR A 238 5.92 1.74 -14.84
C TYR A 238 5.21 0.67 -14.02
N PHE A 239 5.27 0.77 -12.69
CA PHE A 239 4.65 -0.21 -11.80
C PHE A 239 3.13 -0.23 -11.93
N GLN A 240 2.49 0.93 -12.08
CA GLN A 240 1.03 1.02 -12.24
C GLN A 240 0.57 0.33 -13.53
N ILE A 241 1.16 0.69 -14.67
CA ILE A 241 0.72 0.17 -15.97
C ILE A 241 1.07 -1.31 -16.11
N ARG A 242 2.20 -1.74 -15.52
CA ARG A 242 2.57 -3.16 -15.47
C ARG A 242 1.60 -3.99 -14.62
N ASP A 243 1.20 -3.50 -13.44
CA ASP A 243 0.20 -4.18 -12.59
C ASP A 243 -1.16 -4.28 -13.30
N ASP A 244 -1.60 -3.19 -13.94
CA ASP A 244 -2.80 -3.15 -14.77
C ASP A 244 -2.76 -4.19 -15.91
N TYR A 245 -1.62 -4.34 -16.58
CA TYR A 245 -1.42 -5.32 -17.65
C TYR A 245 -1.40 -6.76 -17.12
N GLN A 246 -0.69 -7.02 -16.02
CA GLN A 246 -0.62 -8.35 -15.41
C GLN A 246 -1.97 -8.84 -14.89
N ASN A 247 -2.83 -7.94 -14.40
CA ASN A 247 -4.17 -8.28 -13.97
C ASN A 247 -5.04 -8.83 -15.11
N LEU A 248 -4.81 -8.35 -16.35
CA LEU A 248 -5.63 -8.67 -17.53
C LEU A 248 -5.02 -9.75 -18.43
N ASN A 249 -3.70 -9.90 -18.46
CA ASN A 249 -2.97 -10.82 -19.34
C ASN A 249 -2.72 -12.20 -18.69
N ALA A 250 -3.32 -12.48 -17.53
CA ALA A 250 -3.05 -13.68 -16.76
C ALA A 250 -3.51 -14.95 -17.51
N THR A 251 -2.57 -15.72 -18.06
CA THR A 251 -2.76 -17.13 -18.42
C THR A 251 -2.34 -18.07 -17.27
N GLU A 252 -1.54 -17.59 -16.32
CA GLU A 252 -0.95 -18.37 -15.21
C GLU A 252 -1.15 -17.72 -13.81
N TYR A 253 -1.93 -16.64 -13.69
CA TYR A 253 -2.08 -15.84 -12.46
C TYR A 253 -3.33 -16.19 -11.62
N PHE A 254 -4.02 -17.27 -11.97
CA PHE A 254 -5.39 -17.56 -11.51
C PHE A 254 -5.49 -18.15 -10.11
N GLU A 255 -4.47 -18.86 -9.63
CA GLU A 255 -4.62 -19.71 -8.45
C GLU A 255 -4.55 -18.95 -7.10
N THR A 256 -4.09 -17.69 -7.09
CA THR A 256 -3.83 -16.96 -5.82
C THR A 256 -4.44 -15.57 -5.70
N LYS A 257 -4.79 -14.88 -6.81
CA LYS A 257 -5.13 -13.45 -6.76
C LYS A 257 -6.42 -13.05 -7.51
N GLY A 258 -7.28 -14.03 -7.83
CA GLY A 258 -8.57 -13.85 -8.50
C GLY A 258 -8.47 -13.40 -9.97
N PHE A 259 -9.37 -13.91 -10.83
CA PHE A 259 -9.36 -13.57 -12.26
C PHE A 259 -9.83 -12.13 -12.48
N CYS A 260 -8.94 -11.28 -13.01
CA CYS A 260 -9.21 -9.88 -13.35
C CYS A 260 -9.96 -9.11 -12.25
N GLU A 261 -9.52 -9.23 -10.98
CA GLU A 261 -10.20 -8.57 -9.84
C GLU A 261 -10.37 -7.06 -10.01
N ASP A 262 -9.48 -6.39 -10.75
CA ASP A 262 -9.59 -4.95 -11.01
C ASP A 262 -10.87 -4.61 -11.81
N LEU A 263 -11.40 -5.55 -12.60
CA LEU A 263 -12.69 -5.42 -13.29
C LEU A 263 -13.88 -5.50 -12.32
N ASP A 264 -13.77 -6.33 -11.28
CA ASP A 264 -14.79 -6.38 -10.21
C ASP A 264 -14.78 -5.10 -9.40
N GLU A 265 -13.59 -4.55 -9.13
CA GLU A 265 -13.37 -3.27 -8.46
C GLU A 265 -13.81 -2.08 -9.34
N GLY A 266 -14.01 -2.30 -10.65
CA GLY A 266 -14.41 -1.27 -11.61
C GLY A 266 -13.30 -0.26 -11.89
N LYS A 267 -12.04 -0.66 -11.67
CA LYS A 267 -10.86 0.18 -11.87
C LYS A 267 -10.71 0.49 -13.36
N MET A 268 -10.55 1.78 -13.65
CA MET A 268 -10.23 2.26 -14.99
C MET A 268 -8.74 2.07 -15.28
N SER A 269 -8.34 0.84 -15.61
CA SER A 269 -6.95 0.49 -15.92
C SER A 269 -6.49 1.11 -17.25
N PHE A 270 -5.17 1.25 -17.42
CA PHE A 270 -4.59 1.83 -18.64
C PHE A 270 -5.08 1.16 -19.95
N PRO A 271 -5.15 -0.19 -20.04
CA PRO A 271 -5.75 -0.85 -21.21
C PRO A 271 -7.22 -0.49 -21.47
N LEU A 272 -8.03 -0.33 -20.42
CA LEU A 272 -9.44 0.04 -20.55
C LEU A 272 -9.61 1.47 -21.07
N ILE A 273 -8.83 2.41 -20.54
CA ILE A 273 -8.87 3.82 -20.96
C ILE A 273 -8.52 3.96 -22.45
N ARG A 274 -7.47 3.27 -22.89
CA ARG A 274 -7.05 3.27 -24.30
C ARG A 274 -8.12 2.66 -25.22
N ALA A 275 -8.70 1.54 -24.80
CA ALA A 275 -9.76 0.86 -25.53
C ALA A 275 -11.03 1.72 -25.68
N MET A 276 -11.45 2.39 -24.60
CA MET A 276 -12.63 3.27 -24.60
C MET A 276 -12.49 4.49 -25.51
N SER A 277 -11.24 4.88 -25.83
CA SER A 277 -10.95 6.01 -26.72
C SER A 277 -11.02 5.63 -28.22
N SER A 278 -11.12 4.34 -28.56
CA SER A 278 -10.95 3.85 -29.94
C SER A 278 -12.25 3.30 -30.54
N ASP A 279 -13.01 2.51 -29.78
CA ASP A 279 -14.43 2.16 -29.97
C ASP A 279 -14.85 1.31 -28.76
N GLY A 280 -15.83 1.78 -27.99
CA GLY A 280 -16.06 1.33 -26.62
C GLY A 280 -17.50 0.98 -26.28
N GLY A 281 -18.41 0.85 -27.26
CA GLY A 281 -19.84 0.61 -26.99
C GLY A 281 -20.09 -0.61 -26.09
N LEU A 282 -19.47 -1.74 -26.43
CA LEU A 282 -19.57 -2.98 -25.64
C LEU A 282 -18.92 -2.83 -24.25
N LEU A 283 -17.70 -2.28 -24.18
CA LEU A 283 -17.00 -2.05 -22.91
C LEU A 283 -17.78 -1.13 -21.97
N LYS A 284 -18.39 -0.06 -22.50
CA LYS A 284 -19.26 0.84 -21.73
C LYS A 284 -20.46 0.10 -21.16
N SER A 285 -21.15 -0.70 -21.97
CA SER A 285 -22.30 -1.47 -21.52
C SER A 285 -21.94 -2.48 -20.41
N LEU A 286 -20.77 -3.13 -20.51
CA LEU A 286 -20.28 -4.05 -19.49
C LEU A 286 -19.90 -3.33 -18.19
N LEU A 287 -19.24 -2.17 -18.28
CA LEU A 287 -18.90 -1.35 -17.11
C LEU A 287 -20.16 -0.77 -16.43
N GLU A 288 -21.18 -0.37 -17.20
CA GLU A 288 -22.48 0.08 -16.69
C GLU A 288 -23.24 -1.07 -16.00
N SER A 289 -23.24 -2.26 -16.59
CA SER A 289 -23.81 -3.46 -15.98
C SER A 289 -23.10 -3.80 -14.66
N ARG A 290 -21.77 -3.70 -14.63
CA ARG A 290 -20.97 -3.86 -13.40
C ARG A 290 -21.35 -2.85 -12.34
N LYS A 291 -21.60 -1.57 -12.68
CA LYS A 291 -22.02 -0.56 -11.69
C LYS A 291 -23.32 -0.94 -10.99
N GLN A 292 -24.24 -1.60 -11.70
CA GLN A 292 -25.51 -2.07 -11.12
C GLN A 292 -25.31 -3.33 -10.27
N LYS A 293 -24.54 -4.30 -10.76
CA LYS A 293 -24.32 -5.60 -10.10
C LYS A 293 -23.28 -5.54 -8.98
N LYS A 294 -22.42 -4.52 -8.96
CA LYS A 294 -21.22 -4.37 -8.13
C LYS A 294 -20.11 -5.42 -8.34
N PHE A 295 -20.28 -6.34 -9.29
CA PHE A 295 -19.28 -7.35 -9.66
C PHE A 295 -19.40 -7.68 -11.16
N MET A 296 -18.40 -8.37 -11.71
CA MET A 296 -18.39 -8.84 -13.10
C MET A 296 -18.28 -10.37 -13.16
N SER A 297 -19.10 -11.04 -13.97
CA SER A 297 -19.04 -12.49 -14.12
C SER A 297 -17.76 -12.94 -14.85
N PRO A 298 -17.30 -14.20 -14.69
CA PRO A 298 -16.15 -14.72 -15.42
C PRO A 298 -16.28 -14.59 -16.95
N GLU A 299 -17.49 -14.75 -17.49
CA GLU A 299 -17.80 -14.60 -18.91
C GLU A 299 -17.70 -13.14 -19.35
N GLU A 300 -18.23 -12.21 -18.55
CA GLU A 300 -18.13 -10.77 -18.80
C GLU A 300 -16.66 -10.31 -18.77
N LYS A 301 -15.86 -10.80 -17.81
CA LYS A 301 -14.40 -10.53 -17.74
C LYS A 301 -13.66 -11.05 -18.97
N THR A 302 -13.96 -12.28 -19.38
CA THR A 302 -13.38 -12.89 -20.58
C THR A 302 -13.71 -12.07 -21.83
N LEU A 303 -14.94 -11.56 -21.92
CA LEU A 303 -15.37 -10.71 -23.03
C LEU A 303 -14.64 -9.37 -23.04
N VAL A 304 -14.43 -8.75 -21.87
CA VAL A 304 -13.61 -7.53 -21.73
C VAL A 304 -12.20 -7.79 -22.26
N VAL A 305 -11.52 -8.83 -21.79
CA VAL A 305 -10.14 -9.16 -22.21
C VAL A 305 -10.07 -9.38 -23.72
N LYS A 306 -10.97 -10.18 -24.30
CA LYS A 306 -11.03 -10.40 -25.76
C LYS A 306 -11.21 -9.11 -26.55
N GLN A 307 -12.02 -8.19 -26.06
CA GLN A 307 -12.20 -6.89 -26.72
C GLN A 307 -10.95 -6.02 -26.64
N LEU A 308 -10.22 -6.06 -25.51
CA LEU A 308 -8.94 -5.36 -25.32
C LEU A 308 -7.81 -5.94 -26.19
N GLU A 309 -7.86 -7.23 -26.49
CA GLU A 309 -6.97 -7.88 -27.46
C GLU A 309 -7.32 -7.46 -28.89
N ALA A 310 -8.60 -7.57 -29.27
CA ALA A 310 -9.07 -7.31 -30.63
C ALA A 310 -8.85 -5.85 -31.08
N ASN A 311 -8.94 -4.89 -30.16
CA ASN A 311 -8.67 -3.48 -30.46
C ASN A 311 -7.20 -3.07 -30.28
N GLY A 312 -6.31 -4.03 -29.97
CA GLY A 312 -4.88 -3.81 -29.82
C GLY A 312 -4.47 -3.07 -28.54
N SER A 313 -5.38 -2.86 -27.58
CA SER A 313 -5.08 -2.11 -26.36
C SER A 313 -4.08 -2.82 -25.45
N LEU A 314 -4.15 -4.17 -25.36
CA LEU A 314 -3.14 -4.94 -24.60
C LEU A 314 -1.76 -4.83 -25.24
N ALA A 315 -1.67 -4.95 -26.57
CA ALA A 315 -0.41 -4.81 -27.29
C ALA A 315 0.20 -3.40 -27.11
N TYR A 316 -0.63 -2.36 -27.23
CA TYR A 316 -0.22 -0.98 -26.99
C TYR A 316 0.27 -0.77 -25.55
N THR A 317 -0.40 -1.40 -24.58
CA THR A 317 -0.01 -1.33 -23.17
C THR A 317 1.36 -1.98 -22.96
N LEU A 318 1.61 -3.15 -23.55
CA LEU A 318 2.89 -3.82 -23.48
C LEU A 318 4.03 -2.96 -24.07
N GLU A 319 3.83 -2.34 -25.23
CA GLU A 319 4.81 -1.42 -25.83
C GLU A 319 5.06 -0.17 -24.97
N THR A 320 4.01 0.34 -24.32
CA THR A 320 4.14 1.44 -23.35
C THR A 320 4.98 1.02 -22.15
N ILE A 321 4.78 -0.20 -21.62
CA ILE A 321 5.58 -0.73 -20.50
C ILE A 321 7.05 -0.84 -20.89
N LYS A 322 7.36 -1.40 -22.07
CA LYS A 322 8.74 -1.49 -22.58
C LYS A 322 9.40 -0.12 -22.72
N SER A 323 8.66 0.85 -23.27
CA SER A 323 9.13 2.23 -23.42
C SER A 323 9.43 2.89 -22.06
N LEU A 324 8.54 2.70 -21.07
CA LEU A 324 8.75 3.18 -19.71
C LEU A 324 9.94 2.50 -19.03
N GLN A 325 10.12 1.20 -19.26
CA GLN A 325 11.27 0.47 -18.73
C GLN A 325 12.59 1.04 -19.26
N GLN A 326 12.66 1.30 -20.57
CA GLN A 326 13.85 1.87 -21.19
C GLN A 326 14.15 3.29 -20.69
N ALA A 327 13.12 4.13 -20.56
CA ALA A 327 13.26 5.46 -19.96
C ALA A 327 13.75 5.37 -18.51
N LEU A 328 13.25 4.40 -17.74
CA LEU A 328 13.63 4.18 -16.35
C LEU A 328 15.09 3.70 -16.21
N TRP A 329 15.55 2.82 -17.10
CA TRP A 329 16.95 2.41 -17.19
C TRP A 329 17.88 3.58 -17.52
N THR A 330 17.49 4.44 -18.47
CA THR A 330 18.26 5.62 -18.87
C THR A 330 18.36 6.61 -17.73
N CYS A 331 17.22 6.95 -17.12
CA CYS A 331 17.15 7.86 -15.98
C CYS A 331 17.97 7.36 -14.78
N LEU A 332 17.92 6.05 -14.48
CA LEU A 332 18.74 5.44 -13.44
C LEU A 332 20.24 5.58 -13.74
N HIS A 333 20.64 5.30 -14.99
CA HIS A 333 22.03 5.41 -15.41
C HIS A 333 22.56 6.85 -15.26
N ASP A 334 21.76 7.85 -15.67
CA ASP A 334 22.13 9.26 -15.54
C ASP A 334 22.37 9.66 -14.07
N PHE A 335 21.53 9.18 -13.15
CA PHE A 335 21.74 9.39 -11.71
C PHE A 335 22.99 8.70 -11.16
N GLU A 336 23.29 7.48 -11.61
CA GLU A 336 24.50 6.76 -11.20
C GLU A 336 25.77 7.46 -11.70
N VAL A 337 25.74 8.03 -12.91
CA VAL A 337 26.83 8.87 -13.44
C VAL A 337 26.98 10.15 -12.60
N GLN A 338 25.87 10.82 -12.29
CA GLN A 338 25.88 12.06 -11.49
C GLN A 338 26.39 11.83 -10.06
N THR A 339 26.02 10.70 -9.45
CA THR A 339 26.39 10.35 -8.06
C THR A 339 27.69 9.54 -7.97
N GLN A 340 28.27 9.16 -9.11
CA GLN A 340 29.43 8.26 -9.23
C GLN A 340 29.25 6.92 -8.49
N THR A 341 27.99 6.54 -8.21
CA THR A 341 27.67 5.38 -7.39
C THR A 341 26.57 4.56 -8.09
N PRO A 342 26.83 3.29 -8.45
CA PRO A 342 25.81 2.43 -9.01
C PRO A 342 24.75 2.04 -7.96
N ASN A 343 23.48 2.04 -8.35
CA ASN A 343 22.37 1.60 -7.51
C ASN A 343 21.93 0.19 -7.92
N TRP A 344 22.70 -0.79 -7.44
CA TRP A 344 22.49 -2.21 -7.77
C TRP A 344 21.11 -2.73 -7.37
N LEU A 345 20.53 -2.21 -6.29
CA LEU A 345 19.20 -2.61 -5.84
C LEU A 345 18.13 -2.25 -6.87
N LEU A 346 18.13 -1.00 -7.36
CA LEU A 346 17.21 -0.58 -8.43
C LEU A 346 17.49 -1.34 -9.72
N ARG A 347 18.75 -1.57 -10.10
CA ARG A 347 19.09 -2.38 -11.28
C ARG A 347 18.51 -3.80 -11.22
N ILE A 348 18.68 -4.48 -10.07
CA ILE A 348 18.14 -5.84 -9.86
C ILE A 348 16.61 -5.81 -9.91
N LEU A 349 15.97 -4.80 -9.31
CA LEU A 349 14.52 -4.63 -9.34
C LEU A 349 14.01 -4.47 -10.78
N LEU A 350 14.64 -3.59 -11.57
CA LEU A 350 14.26 -3.36 -12.98
C LEU A 350 14.47 -4.60 -13.86
N TYR A 351 15.52 -5.37 -13.58
CA TYR A 351 15.80 -6.63 -14.29
C TYR A 351 14.75 -7.70 -13.98
N LYS A 352 14.42 -7.91 -12.69
CA LYS A 352 13.42 -8.91 -12.27
C LYS A 352 12.01 -8.61 -12.77
N LEU A 353 11.70 -7.33 -12.97
CA LEU A 353 10.37 -6.89 -13.35
C LEU A 353 10.22 -6.64 -14.85
N ALA A 354 11.25 -6.93 -15.65
CA ALA A 354 11.18 -6.86 -17.10
C ALA A 354 10.04 -7.71 -17.65
N VAL A 355 9.42 -7.23 -18.74
CA VAL A 355 8.23 -7.83 -19.37
C VAL A 355 8.57 -8.36 -20.74
#